data_AF-A0A1G8CU38-F1
#
_entry.id   AF-A0A1G8CU38-F1
#
_cell.length_a   1.000
_cell.length_b   1.000
_cell.length_c   1.000
_cell.angle_alpha   90.00
_cell.angle_beta   90.00
_cell.angle_gamma   90.00
#
_symmetry.space_group_name_H-M   'P 1'
#
loop_
_entity.id
_entity.type
_entity.pdbx_description
1 polymer ?
#
loop_
_entity_poly.entity_id
_entity_poly.type
_entity_poly.pdbx_seq_one_letter_code
_entity_poly.pdbx_strand_id
1 'polypeptide(L)' 'MTGFYAGDLLGLAKTTVRNYAIAITETATSQLRKVLKRQLNSAIDLHARVFRFMYQRSYYPSYNLEKLLQNDVQNAYEH' A
#
# COMPACT_ATOMS: atom_id res chain seq x y z
N MET A 1 5.46 4.23 -17.08
CA MET A 1 5.15 2.82 -16.74
C MET A 1 5.58 2.40 -15.35
N THR A 2 6.84 2.55 -14.91
CA THR A 2 7.29 2.07 -13.57
C THR A 2 6.58 2.75 -12.39
N GLY A 3 6.32 4.06 -12.48
CA GLY A 3 5.58 4.79 -11.44
C GLY A 3 4.13 4.34 -11.28
N PHE A 4 3.45 4.07 -12.41
CA PHE A 4 2.07 3.57 -12.45
C PHE A 4 1.93 2.22 -11.72
N TYR A 5 2.70 1.20 -12.12
CA TYR A 5 2.67 -0.11 -11.45
C TYR A 5 3.10 -0.05 -9.97
N ALA A 6 4.01 0.87 -9.62
CA ALA A 6 4.37 1.09 -8.22
C ALA A 6 3.20 1.71 -7.42
N GLY A 7 2.42 2.58 -8.05
CA GLY A 7 1.18 3.14 -7.49
C GLY A 7 0.13 2.07 -7.24
N ASP A 8 -0.11 1.19 -8.22
CA ASP A 8 -1.01 0.04 -8.07
C ASP A 8 -0.56 -0.86 -6.92
N LEU A 9 0.73 -1.21 -6.88
CA LEU A 9 1.30 -2.02 -5.81
C LEU A 9 1.17 -1.34 -4.44
N LEU A 10 1.35 -0.02 -4.36
CA LEU A 10 1.17 0.76 -3.13
C LEU A 10 -0.29 0.71 -2.65
N GLY A 11 -1.25 0.84 -3.58
CA GLY A 11 -2.67 0.71 -3.31
C GLY A 11 -3.03 -0.69 -2.80
N LEU A 12 -2.56 -1.72 -3.49
CA LEU A 12 -2.74 -3.12 -3.07
C LEU A 12 -2.17 -3.38 -1.68
N ALA A 13 -0.95 -2.90 -1.40
CA ALA A 13 -0.32 -3.10 -0.09
C ALA A 13 -1.15 -2.47 1.06
N LYS A 14 -1.74 -1.28 0.86
CA LYS A 14 -2.65 -0.66 1.85
C LYS A 14 -3.89 -1.51 2.07
N THR A 15 -4.49 -2.03 1.00
CA THR A 15 -5.66 -2.91 1.07
C THR A 15 -5.34 -4.21 1.80
N THR A 16 -4.19 -4.83 1.50
CA THR A 16 -3.73 -6.05 2.18
C THR A 16 -3.58 -5.84 3.70
N VAL A 17 -3.01 -4.71 4.13
CA VAL A 17 -2.91 -4.36 5.56
C VAL A 17 -4.28 -4.30 6.23
N ARG A 18 -5.26 -3.62 5.60
CA ARG A 18 -6.63 -3.53 6.13
C ARG A 18 -7.32 -4.90 6.20
N ASN A 19 -7.18 -5.70 5.14
CA ASN A 19 -7.79 -7.03 5.08
C ASN A 19 -7.24 -7.97 6.15
N TYR A 20 -5.93 -7.91 6.45
CA TYR A 20 -5.37 -8.68 7.57
C TYR A 20 -5.91 -8.21 8.92
N ALA A 21 -6.09 -6.91 9.14
CA ALA A 21 -6.69 -6.40 10.38
C ALA A 21 -8.11 -6.96 10.58
N ILE A 22 -8.94 -6.95 9.52
CA ILE A 22 -10.30 -7.54 9.51
C ILE A 22 -10.23 -9.03 9.83
N ALA A 23 -9.40 -9.80 9.12
CA ALA A 23 -9.27 -11.24 9.35
C ALA A 23 -8.80 -11.59 10.77
N ILE A 24 -7.93 -10.76 11.37
CA ILE A 24 -7.48 -10.91 12.75
C ILE A 24 -8.64 -10.72 13.74
N THR A 25 -9.60 -9.84 13.46
CA THR A 25 -10.77 -9.62 14.32
C THR A 25 -11.84 -10.71 14.15
N GLU A 26 -11.95 -11.29 12.97
CA GLU A 26 -12.97 -12.31 12.65
C GLU A 26 -12.54 -13.74 12.97
N THR A 27 -11.24 -14.02 13.07
CA THR A 27 -10.77 -15.38 13.37
C THR A 27 -11.06 -15.79 14.82
N ALA A 28 -11.63 -16.98 15.03
CA ALA A 28 -11.81 -17.57 16.36
C ALA A 28 -10.57 -18.35 16.84
N THR A 29 -9.75 -18.84 15.91
CA THR A 29 -8.63 -19.74 16.22
C THR A 29 -7.38 -18.97 16.64
N SER A 30 -6.89 -19.21 17.86
CA SER A 30 -5.74 -18.48 18.43
C SER A 30 -4.45 -18.63 17.61
N GLN A 31 -4.19 -19.82 17.06
CA GLN A 31 -3.04 -20.11 16.22
C GLN A 31 -3.13 -19.35 14.89
N LEU A 32 -4.31 -19.32 14.28
CA LEU A 32 -4.55 -18.56 13.05
C LEU A 32 -4.35 -17.06 13.29
N ARG A 33 -4.88 -16.53 14.41
CA ARG A 33 -4.66 -15.12 14.82
C ARG A 33 -3.17 -14.76 14.90
N LYS A 34 -2.33 -15.65 15.45
CA LYS A 34 -0.86 -15.44 15.52
C LYS A 34 -0.21 -15.42 14.15
N VAL A 35 -0.67 -16.25 13.21
CA VAL A 35 -0.16 -16.26 11.83
C VAL A 35 -0.56 -14.98 11.09
N LEU A 36 -1.85 -14.60 11.16
CA LEU A 36 -2.35 -13.40 10.51
C LEU A 36 -1.67 -12.12 11.04
N LYS A 37 -1.38 -12.03 12.34
CA LYS A 37 -0.59 -10.92 12.91
C LYS A 37 0.82 -10.83 12.32
N ARG A 38 1.50 -11.97 12.10
CA ARG A 38 2.81 -11.99 11.44
C ARG A 38 2.73 -11.53 9.98
N GLN A 39 1.72 -11.99 9.26
CA GLN A 39 1.48 -11.58 7.87
C GLN A 39 1.12 -10.09 7.76
N LEU A 40 0.33 -9.56 8.70
CA LEU A 40 0.04 -8.12 8.82
C LEU A 40 1.34 -7.31 8.95
N ASN A 41 2.25 -7.72 9.84
CA ASN A 41 3.52 -7.03 10.00
C ASN A 41 4.35 -7.06 8.70
N SER A 42 4.42 -8.21 8.02
CA SER A 42 5.09 -8.31 6.71
C SER A 42 4.44 -7.42 5.64
N ALA A 43 3.11 -7.27 5.65
CA ALA A 43 2.38 -6.39 4.75
C ALA A 43 2.65 -4.90 5.04
N ILE A 44 2.78 -4.53 6.32
CA ILE A 44 3.20 -3.18 6.73
C ILE A 44 4.62 -2.88 6.21
N ASP A 45 5.55 -3.83 6.36
CA ASP A 45 6.92 -3.67 5.84
C ASP A 45 6.95 -3.57 4.31
N LEU A 46 6.13 -4.35 3.61
CA LEU A 46 5.96 -4.25 2.16
C LEU A 46 5.46 -2.86 1.77
N HIS A 47 4.38 -2.37 2.38
CA HIS A 47 3.85 -1.04 2.14
C HIS A 47 4.94 0.04 2.34
N ALA A 48 5.70 -0.03 3.43
CA ALA A 48 6.78 0.93 3.70
C ALA A 48 7.88 0.89 2.64
N ARG A 49 8.27 -0.31 2.17
CA ARG A 49 9.27 -0.47 1.09
C ARG A 49 8.78 0.12 -0.23
N VAL A 50 7.54 -0.16 -0.62
CA VAL A 50 6.95 0.38 -1.87
C VAL A 50 6.83 1.91 -1.79
N PHE A 51 6.37 2.43 -0.66
CA PHE A 51 6.30 3.88 -0.44
C PHE A 51 7.68 4.54 -0.57
N ARG A 52 8.70 4.00 0.10
CA ARG A 52 10.08 4.54 0.00
C ARG A 52 10.61 4.48 -1.42
N PHE A 53 10.38 3.38 -2.14
CA PHE A 53 10.76 3.23 -3.54
C PHE A 53 10.16 4.34 -4.42
N MET A 54 8.86 4.62 -4.25
CA MET A 54 8.18 5.66 -5.01
C MET A 54 8.63 7.06 -4.60
N TYR A 55 8.83 7.29 -3.31
CA TYR A 55 9.29 8.57 -2.77
C TYR A 55 10.70 8.94 -3.26
N GLN A 56 11.65 8.00 -3.18
CA GLN A 56 13.03 8.21 -3.64
C GLN A 56 13.15 8.49 -5.14
N ARG A 57 12.16 8.06 -5.94
CA ARG A 57 12.09 8.29 -7.39
C ARG A 57 11.17 9.43 -7.79
N SER A 58 10.64 10.19 -6.82
CA SER A 58 9.69 11.29 -7.04
C SER A 58 8.38 10.86 -7.74
N TYR A 59 8.04 9.57 -7.71
CA TYR A 59 6.79 9.05 -8.28
C TYR A 59 5.59 9.33 -7.37
N TYR A 60 5.82 9.61 -6.09
CA TYR A 60 4.77 9.88 -5.12
C TYR A 60 5.16 11.08 -4.24
N PRO A 61 4.80 12.31 -4.64
CA PRO A 61 5.09 13.51 -3.85
C PRO A 61 4.12 13.63 -2.66
N SER A 62 4.14 12.66 -1.75
CA SER A 62 3.20 12.52 -0.62
C SER A 62 3.12 13.72 0.33
N TYR A 63 4.14 14.59 0.33
CA TYR A 63 4.17 15.79 1.15
C TYR A 63 3.66 17.04 0.42
N ASN A 64 3.35 16.93 -0.87
CA ASN A 64 2.75 17.99 -1.67
C ASN A 64 1.43 17.46 -2.25
N LEU A 65 0.35 17.66 -1.47
CA LEU A 65 -1.00 17.18 -1.81
C LEU A 65 -1.48 17.69 -3.17
N GLU A 66 -1.14 18.93 -3.53
CA GLU A 66 -1.52 19.54 -4.80
C GLU A 66 -0.85 18.83 -5.99
N LYS A 67 0.45 18.53 -5.89
CA LYS A 67 1.18 17.74 -6.90
C LYS A 67 0.72 16.28 -6.95
N LEU A 68 0.33 15.71 -5.82
CA LEU A 68 -0.20 14.35 -5.76
C LEU A 68 -1.52 14.24 -6.51
N LEU A 69 -2.43 15.19 -6.31
CA LEU A 69 -3.70 15.27 -7.04
C LEU A 69 -3.50 15.51 -8.53
N GLN A 70 -2.58 16.41 -8.93
CA GLN A 70 -2.28 16.64 -10.34
C GLN A 70 -1.72 15.38 -11.03
N ASN A 71 -0.82 14.65 -10.37
CA ASN A 71 -0.28 13.40 -10.90
C ASN A 71 -1.36 12.31 -11.00
N ASP A 72 -2.25 12.19 -10.00
CA ASP A 72 -3.35 11.23 -10.04
C ASP A 72 -4.32 11.52 -11.21
N VAL A 73 -4.60 12.80 -11.48
CA VAL A 73 -5.42 13.23 -12.62
C VAL A 73 -4.73 12.92 -13.95
N GLN A 74 -3.44 13.22 -14.09
CA GLN A 74 -2.67 12.91 -15.30
C GLN A 74 -2.65 11.40 -15.59
N ASN A 75 -2.39 10.58 -14.56
CA ASN A 75 -2.39 9.12 -14.70
C ASN A 75 -3.77 8.57 -15.11
N ALA A 76 -4.86 9.20 -14.69
CA ALA A 76 -6.21 8.79 -15.07
C ALA A 76 -6.55 9.10 -16.54
N TYR A 77 -5.93 10.13 -17.14
CA TYR A 77 -6.16 10.53 -18.54
C TYR A 77 -5.20 9.87 -19.55
N GLU A 78 -4.14 9.20 -19.09
CA GLU A 78 -3.25 8.40 -19.95
C GLU A 78 -3.82 7.00 -20.29
N HIS A 79 -5.05 6.72 -19.85
CA HIS A 79 -5.87 5.56 -20.19
C HIS A 79 -6.97 5.93 -21.19
#